data_AF-A0A800BV38-F1
#
_entry.id   AF-A0A800BV38-F1
#
_cell.length_a   1.000
_cell.length_b   1.000
_cell.length_c   1.000
_cell.angle_alpha   90.00
_cell.angle_beta   90.00
_cell.angle_gamma   90.00
#
_symmetry.space_group_name_H-M   'P 1'
#
loop_
_entity.id
_entity.type
_entity.pdbx_description
1 polymer ?
#
loop_
_entity_poly.entity_id
_entity_poly.type
_entity_poly.pdbx_seq_one_letter_code
_entity_poly.pdbx_strand_id
1 'polypeptide(L)'
;LPLPMPEEETLTLAEERRRRERALKRELVLQAIKRREGLELSDEEFGEALAEEAERRGLPPAKLKGLLEREGRLGEFRRNLENERALEFIYKHARIKVRSSQEGRAGDERI
;
A
#
# COMPACT_ATOMS: atom_id res chain seq x y z
N LEU A 1 -7.82 37.65 20.47
CA LEU A 1 -8.58 36.40 20.27
C LEU A 1 -7.64 35.35 19.69
N PRO A 2 -7.66 34.09 20.15
CA PRO A 2 -7.03 33.02 19.38
C PRO A 2 -7.70 32.97 18.00
N LEU A 3 -6.89 32.82 16.95
CA LEU A 3 -7.40 32.67 15.58
C LEU A 3 -8.37 31.47 15.56
N PRO A 4 -9.53 31.58 14.91
CA PRO A 4 -10.35 30.40 14.67
C PRO A 4 -9.47 29.39 13.93
N MET A 5 -9.36 28.18 14.48
CA MET A 5 -8.77 27.08 13.74
C MET A 5 -9.48 27.02 12.39
N PRO A 6 -8.76 26.92 11.27
CA PRO A 6 -9.42 26.67 9.98
C PRO A 6 -10.35 25.48 10.20
N GLU A 7 -11.62 25.64 9.80
CA GLU A 7 -12.63 24.59 9.92
C GLU A 7 -11.98 23.27 9.52
N GLU A 8 -11.73 22.40 10.50
CA GLU A 8 -11.22 21.07 10.19
C GLU A 8 -12.26 20.48 9.23
N GLU A 9 -11.84 20.14 8.00
CA GLU A 9 -12.67 19.40 7.04
C GLU A 9 -13.04 18.05 7.70
N THR A 10 -14.04 18.09 8.56
CA THR A 10 -14.54 16.95 9.28
C THR A 10 -15.43 16.21 8.32
N LEU A 11 -14.93 15.08 7.82
CA LEU A 11 -15.73 14.15 7.02
C LEU A 11 -17.02 13.85 7.78
N THR A 12 -18.14 13.92 7.08
CA THR A 12 -19.41 13.49 7.64
C THR A 12 -19.33 12.01 7.99
N LEU A 13 -20.12 11.56 8.97
CA LEU A 13 -20.18 10.15 9.35
C LEU A 13 -20.44 9.22 8.16
N ALA A 14 -21.24 9.68 7.18
CA ALA A 14 -21.52 8.94 5.96
C ALA A 14 -20.28 8.78 5.06
N GLU A 15 -19.45 9.81 4.96
CA GLU A 15 -18.20 9.78 4.19
C GLU A 15 -17.13 8.92 4.87
N GLU A 16 -16.99 9.03 6.19
CA GLU A 16 -16.11 8.16 6.99
C GLU A 16 -16.49 6.69 6.81
N ARG A 17 -17.78 6.38 6.90
CA ARG A 17 -18.28 5.02 6.65
C ARG A 17 -17.91 4.53 5.26
N ARG A 18 -18.19 5.31 4.21
CA ARG A 18 -17.85 4.94 2.82
C ARG A 18 -16.35 4.74 2.63
N ARG A 19 -15.52 5.58 3.25
CA ARG A 19 -14.05 5.47 3.21
C ARG A 19 -13.58 4.16 3.86
N ARG A 20 -14.11 3.83 5.03
CA ARG A 20 -13.80 2.58 5.75
C ARG A 20 -14.27 1.35 5.00
N GLU A 21 -15.49 1.37 4.46
CA GLU A 21 -16.01 0.27 3.63
C GLU A 21 -15.12 0.02 2.40
N ARG A 22 -14.66 1.07 1.72
CA ARG A 22 -13.71 0.92 0.60
C ARG A 22 -12.37 0.34 1.05
N ALA A 23 -11.86 0.75 2.20
CA ALA A 23 -10.62 0.21 2.75
C ALA A 23 -10.72 -1.28 3.08
N LEU A 24 -11.80 -1.69 3.76
CA LEU A 24 -12.06 -3.10 4.08
C LEU A 24 -12.23 -3.94 2.81
N LYS A 25 -12.95 -3.45 1.80
CA LYS A 25 -13.09 -4.15 0.53
C LYS A 25 -11.75 -4.40 -0.16
N ARG A 26 -10.87 -3.40 -0.21
CA ARG A 26 -9.51 -3.57 -0.77
C ARG A 26 -8.73 -4.63 -0.02
N GLU A 27 -8.74 -4.58 1.31
CA GLU A 27 -8.04 -5.55 2.15
C GLU A 27 -8.54 -6.98 1.90
N LEU A 28 -9.87 -7.18 1.90
CA LEU A 28 -10.47 -8.50 1.67
C LEU A 28 -10.15 -9.05 0.27
N VAL A 29 -10.12 -8.19 -0.76
CA VAL A 29 -9.74 -8.60 -2.12
C VAL A 29 -8.27 -9.04 -2.17
N LEU A 30 -7.35 -8.25 -1.60
CA LEU A 30 -5.93 -8.63 -1.56
C LEU A 30 -5.73 -9.94 -0.79
N GLN A 31 -6.37 -10.09 0.37
CA GLN A 31 -6.32 -11.34 1.13
C GLN A 31 -6.85 -12.54 0.34
N ALA A 32 -7.95 -12.38 -0.40
CA ALA A 32 -8.50 -13.46 -1.21
C ALA A 32 -7.54 -13.87 -2.35
N ILE A 33 -6.87 -12.90 -2.97
CA ILE A 33 -5.86 -13.17 -4.01
C ILE A 33 -4.65 -13.89 -3.40
N LYS A 34 -4.12 -13.39 -2.27
CA LYS A 34 -2.97 -14.00 -1.60
C LYS A 34 -3.18 -15.48 -1.27
N ARG A 35 -4.33 -15.81 -0.67
CA ARG A 35 -4.68 -17.20 -0.34
C ARG A 35 -4.88 -18.07 -1.58
N ARG A 36 -5.54 -17.54 -2.62
CA ARG A 36 -5.88 -18.31 -3.81
C ARG A 36 -4.64 -18.63 -4.66
N GLU A 37 -3.72 -17.68 -4.74
CA GLU A 37 -2.55 -17.74 -5.63
C GLU A 37 -1.27 -18.12 -4.89
N GLY A 38 -1.33 -18.38 -3.58
CA GLY A 38 -0.19 -18.81 -2.77
C GLY A 38 0.88 -17.72 -2.61
N LEU A 39 0.46 -16.47 -2.38
CA LEU A 39 1.37 -15.31 -2.27
C LEU A 39 1.70 -14.92 -0.82
N GLU A 40 1.29 -15.73 0.15
CA GLU A 40 1.68 -15.58 1.55
C GLU A 40 3.15 -16.00 1.71
N LEU A 41 3.91 -15.23 2.48
CA LEU A 41 5.33 -15.52 2.69
C LEU A 41 5.50 -16.77 3.54
N SER A 42 6.48 -17.63 3.24
CA SER A 42 6.97 -18.60 4.22
C SER A 42 7.73 -17.87 5.35
N ASP A 43 8.09 -18.57 6.43
CA ASP A 43 8.91 -17.99 7.49
C ASP A 43 10.35 -17.73 7.03
N GLU A 44 10.86 -18.59 6.16
CA GLU A 44 12.15 -18.44 5.50
C GLU A 44 12.15 -17.22 4.58
N GLU A 45 11.18 -17.11 3.66
CA GLU A 45 11.09 -15.97 2.74
C GLU A 45 10.92 -14.64 3.50
N PHE A 46 10.16 -14.65 4.59
CA PHE A 46 10.03 -13.48 5.44
C PHE A 46 11.34 -13.12 6.14
N GLY A 47 12.11 -14.12 6.58
CA GLY A 47 13.44 -13.93 7.16
C GLY A 47 14.42 -13.30 6.16
N GLU A 48 14.41 -13.75 4.91
CA GLU A 48 15.22 -13.19 3.83
C GLU A 48 14.84 -11.74 3.54
N ALA A 49 13.55 -11.45 3.34
CA ALA A 49 13.07 -10.09 3.11
C ALA A 49 13.39 -9.13 4.27
N LEU A 50 13.35 -9.63 5.51
CA LEU A 50 13.74 -8.85 6.68
C LEU A 50 15.25 -8.58 6.71
N ALA A 51 16.08 -9.52 6.27
CA ALA A 51 17.52 -9.35 6.17
C ALA A 51 17.88 -8.31 5.10
N GLU A 52 17.26 -8.39 3.92
CA GLU A 52 17.41 -7.39 2.85
C GLU A 52 17.00 -5.99 3.32
N GLU A 53 15.87 -5.87 4.02
CA GLU A 53 15.43 -4.58 4.58
C GLU A 53 16.40 -4.04 5.62
N ALA A 54 16.96 -4.91 6.45
CA ALA A 54 17.93 -4.52 7.46
C ALA A 54 19.24 -4.03 6.81
N GLU A 55 19.72 -4.74 5.79
CA GLU A 55 20.88 -4.33 5.00
C GLU A 55 20.68 -2.96 4.34
N ARG A 56 19.53 -2.73 3.70
CA ARG A 56 19.17 -1.41 3.12
C ARG A 56 19.20 -0.28 4.14
N ARG A 57 18.91 -0.58 5.42
CA ARG A 57 18.91 0.40 6.52
C ARG A 57 20.24 0.46 7.28
N GLY A 58 21.25 -0.33 6.91
CA GLY A 58 22.51 -0.43 7.63
C GLY A 58 22.36 -0.98 9.05
N LEU A 59 21.40 -1.88 9.27
CA LEU A 59 21.11 -2.51 10.56
C LEU A 59 21.34 -4.03 10.49
N PRO A 60 21.76 -4.69 11.58
CA PRO A 60 21.71 -6.14 11.66
C PRO A 60 20.26 -6.65 11.60
N PRO A 61 19.97 -7.79 10.92
CA PRO A 61 18.61 -8.33 10.79
C PRO A 61 17.89 -8.55 12.13
N ALA A 62 18.60 -9.12 13.11
CA ALA A 62 18.05 -9.32 14.46
C ALA A 62 17.65 -8.00 15.15
N LYS A 63 18.40 -6.92 14.90
CA LYS A 63 18.08 -5.60 15.45
C LYS A 63 16.83 -5.03 14.81
N LEU A 64 16.67 -5.13 13.48
CA LEU A 64 15.45 -4.70 12.80
C LEU A 64 14.24 -5.51 13.29
N LYS A 65 14.38 -6.84 13.39
CA LYS A 65 13.33 -7.73 13.92
C LYS A 65 12.86 -7.28 15.30
N GLY A 66 13.79 -7.12 16.25
CA GLY A 66 13.48 -6.72 17.61
C GLY A 66 12.84 -5.32 17.70
N LEU A 67 13.23 -4.38 16.84
CA LEU A 67 12.59 -3.06 16.76
C LEU A 67 11.12 -3.18 16.31
N LEU A 68 10.86 -3.92 15.22
CA LEU A 68 9.51 -4.13 14.71
C LEU A 68 8.62 -4.92 15.68
N GLU A 69 9.17 -5.90 16.39
CA GLU A 69 8.45 -6.63 17.45
C GLU A 69 8.08 -5.72 18.61
N ARG A 70 9.04 -4.92 19.11
CA ARG A 70 8.81 -3.97 20.20
C ARG A 70 7.75 -2.92 19.86
N GLU A 71 7.69 -2.51 18.59
CA GLU A 71 6.69 -1.56 18.09
C GLU A 71 5.34 -2.22 17.74
N GLY A 72 5.22 -3.56 17.80
CA GLY A 72 4.02 -4.28 17.37
C GLY A 72 3.79 -4.27 15.86
N ARG A 73 4.82 -3.93 15.07
CA ARG A 73 4.76 -3.70 13.62
C ARG A 73 5.29 -4.86 12.79
N LEU A 74 5.83 -5.92 13.39
CA LEU A 74 6.38 -7.06 12.65
C LEU A 74 5.32 -7.71 11.74
N GLY A 75 4.10 -7.92 12.25
CA GLY A 75 3.01 -8.47 11.45
C GLY A 75 2.52 -7.51 10.35
N GLU A 76 2.57 -6.20 10.59
CA GLU A 76 2.27 -5.20 9.56
C GLU A 76 3.30 -5.22 8.44
N PHE A 77 4.58 -5.31 8.80
CA PHE A 77 5.68 -5.41 7.84
C PHE A 77 5.51 -6.62 6.93
N ARG A 78 5.24 -7.81 7.49
CA ARG A 78 4.93 -9.02 6.71
C ARG A 78 3.73 -8.81 5.77
N ARG A 79 2.61 -8.26 6.28
CA ARG A 79 1.42 -7.99 5.47
C ARG A 79 1.70 -7.04 4.30
N ASN A 80 2.55 -6.03 4.51
CA ASN A 80 2.91 -5.08 3.46
C ASN A 80 3.68 -5.78 2.33
N LEU A 81 4.67 -6.62 2.65
CA LEU A 81 5.42 -7.40 1.66
C LEU A 81 4.50 -8.33 0.86
N GLU A 82 3.59 -9.04 1.52
CA GLU A 82 2.63 -9.90 0.83
C GLU A 82 1.64 -9.10 -0.03
N ASN A 83 1.24 -7.91 0.42
CA ASN A 83 0.39 -7.02 -0.35
C ASN A 83 1.10 -6.50 -1.61
N GLU A 84 2.40 -6.23 -1.53
CA GLU A 84 3.23 -5.90 -2.69
C GLU A 84 3.25 -7.05 -3.70
N ARG A 85 3.46 -8.30 -3.25
CA ARG A 85 3.36 -9.50 -4.11
C ARG A 85 1.99 -9.62 -4.79
N ALA A 86 0.91 -9.39 -4.05
CA ALA A 86 -0.44 -9.42 -4.60
C ALA A 86 -0.70 -8.30 -5.62
N LEU A 87 -0.20 -7.09 -5.37
CA LEU A 87 -0.29 -5.97 -6.31
C LEU A 87 0.50 -6.24 -7.58
N GLU A 88 1.70 -6.81 -7.46
CA GLU A 88 2.51 -7.22 -8.61
C GLU A 88 1.80 -8.31 -9.42
N PHE A 89 1.19 -9.29 -8.76
CA PHE A 89 0.37 -10.30 -9.42
C PHE A 89 -0.78 -9.67 -10.20
N ILE A 90 -1.54 -8.75 -9.59
CA ILE A 90 -2.62 -8.03 -10.26
C ILE A 90 -2.08 -7.26 -11.47
N TYR A 91 -0.97 -6.54 -11.31
CA TYR A 91 -0.36 -5.75 -12.38
C TYR A 91 0.00 -6.63 -13.59
N LYS A 92 0.64 -7.79 -13.37
CA LYS A 92 1.03 -8.73 -14.42
C LYS A 92 -0.17 -9.31 -15.20
N HIS A 93 -1.32 -9.46 -14.55
CA HIS A 93 -2.51 -10.06 -15.16
C HIS A 93 -3.54 -9.01 -15.64
N ALA A 94 -3.37 -7.74 -15.29
CA ALA A 94 -4.28 -6.68 -15.67
C ALA A 94 -4.12 -6.30 -17.15
N ARG A 95 -5.26 -6.00 -17.80
CA ARG A 95 -5.27 -5.36 -19.12
C ARG A 95 -5.09 -3.86 -18.97
N ILE A 96 -3.85 -3.40 -18.94
CA ILE A 96 -3.50 -1.98 -18.74
C ILE A 96 -3.62 -1.23 -20.06
N LYS A 97 -4.46 -0.18 -20.08
CA LYS A 97 -4.55 0.75 -21.20
C LYS A 97 -3.70 1.98 -20.90
N VAL A 98 -2.58 2.13 -21.60
CA VAL A 98 -1.77 3.36 -21.54
C VAL A 98 -2.49 4.41 -22.38
N ARG A 99 -2.88 5.53 -21.75
CA ARG A 99 -3.30 6.72 -22.50
C ARG A 99 -2.07 7.60 -22.72
N SER A 100 -1.74 7.89 -23.97
CA SER A 100 -0.81 8.97 -24.29
C SER A 100 -1.48 10.30 -23.95
N SER A 101 -0.81 11.13 -23.15
CA SER A 101 -1.24 12.49 -22.85
C SER A 101 -0.99 13.39 -24.08
N GLN A 102 -1.76 13.19 -25.16
CA GLN A 102 -1.78 14.09 -26.32
C GLN A 102 -3.21 14.21 -26.84
N GLU A 103 -4.06 14.89 -26.07
CA GLU A 103 -5.31 15.51 -26.54
C GLU A 103 -5.51 16.73 -25.64
N GLY A 104 -4.98 17.88 -26.06
CA GLY A 104 -5.02 19.12 -25.27
C GLY A 104 -4.17 20.30 -25.80
N ARG A 105 -3.39 20.13 -26.88
CA ARG A 105 -2.70 21.24 -27.56
C ARG A 105 -2.85 21.14 -29.08
N ALA A 106 -4.08 21.27 -29.55
CA ALA A 106 -4.38 21.52 -30.96
C ALA A 106 -5.68 22.32 -31.02
N GLY A 107 -5.62 23.56 -30.53
CA GLY A 107 -6.77 24.45 -30.47
C GLY A 107 -6.43 25.92 -30.29
N ASP A 108 -5.16 26.30 -30.46
CA ASP A 108 -4.72 27.70 -30.43
C ASP A 108 -3.82 27.97 -31.64
N GLU A 109 -4.45 27.95 -32.81
CA GLU A 109 -3.94 28.56 -34.04
C GLU A 109 -5.11 28.65 -35.03
N ARG A 110 -5.99 29.63 -34.79
CA ARG A 110 -6.88 30.15 -35.83
C ARG A 110 -7.01 31.67 -35.69
N ILE A 111 -6.28 32.34 -36.60
CA ILE A 111 -6.59 33.60 -37.29
C ILE A 111 -6.48 34.87 -36.43
#